data_AF-A0A932DBS7-F1
#
_entry.id   AF-A0A932DBS7-F1
#
_cell.length_a   1.000
_cell.length_b   1.000
_cell.length_c   1.000
_cell.angle_alpha   90.00
_cell.angle_beta   90.00
_cell.angle_gamma   90.00
#
_symmetry.space_group_name_H-M   'P 1'
#
loop_
_entity.id
_entity.type
_entity.pdbx_description
1 polymer ?
#
loop_
_entity_poly.entity_id
_entity_poly.type
_entity_poly.pdbx_seq_one_letter_code
_entity_poly.pdbx_strand_id
1 'polypeptide(L)' 'MLRGGGDAGLVNALYDEMTKPADAPLAAGIASTVHSHVIAFAAEEARVSGRVVDVEEFQRTKVASG' A
#
# COMPACT_ATOMS: atom_id res chain seq x y z
N MET A 1 14.30 -0.78 23.14
CA MET A 1 12.94 -1.10 22.65
C MET A 1 12.09 0.17 22.74
N LEU A 2 11.95 0.90 21.63
CA LEU A 2 11.10 2.10 21.53
C LEU A 2 9.83 1.73 20.76
N ARG A 3 8.81 1.26 21.49
CA ARG A 3 7.45 1.05 20.97
C ARG A 3 6.57 2.16 21.53
N GLY A 4 6.62 3.34 20.91
CA GLY A 4 5.82 4.51 21.32
C GLY A 4 5.74 5.63 20.28
N GLY A 5 6.46 5.51 19.15
CA GLY A 5 6.48 6.51 18.08
C GLY A 5 5.77 6.08 16.79
N GLY A 6 4.85 5.10 16.87
CA GLY A 6 4.09 4.64 15.70
C GLY A 6 3.16 5.73 15.18
N ASP A 7 2.07 5.97 15.89
CA ASP A 7 1.03 6.90 15.44
C ASP A 7 1.51 8.36 15.41
N ALA A 8 2.23 8.81 16.44
CA ALA A 8 2.82 10.14 16.46
C ALA A 8 3.84 10.36 15.32
N GLY A 9 4.61 9.32 14.97
CA GLY A 9 5.54 9.37 13.84
C GLY A 9 4.82 9.45 12.50
N LEU A 10 3.71 8.72 12.34
CA LEU A 10 2.87 8.76 11.15
C LEU A 10 2.19 10.13 10.96
N VAL A 11 1.67 10.72 12.04
CA VAL A 11 1.03 12.05 12.00
C VAL A 11 2.05 13.14 11.63
N ASN A 12 3.24 13.10 12.22
CA ASN A 12 4.30 14.06 11.86
C ASN A 12 4.77 13.88 10.42
N ALA A 13 4.95 12.64 9.96
CA ALA A 13 5.32 12.36 8.56
C ALA A 13 4.25 12.85 7.57
N LEU A 14 2.96 12.72 7.91
CA LEU A 14 1.87 13.24 7.10
C LEU A 14 1.85 14.78 7.09
N TYR A 15 2.08 15.42 8.23
CA TYR A 15 2.14 16.88 8.33
C TYR A 15 3.30 17.45 7.50
N ASP A 16 4.48 16.85 7.59
CA ASP A 16 5.65 17.24 6.80
C ASP A 16 5.39 17.05 5.30
N GLU A 17 4.64 16.01 4.91
CA GLU A 17 4.25 15.78 3.52
C GLU A 17 3.30 16.86 3.00
N MET A 18 2.27 17.22 3.78
CA MET A 18 1.24 18.19 3.40
C MET A 18 1.74 19.64 3.37
N THR A 19 2.88 19.92 4.02
CA THR A 19 3.49 21.26 4.07
C THR A 19 4.54 21.48 2.98
N LYS A 20 4.81 20.47 2.16
CA LYS A 20 5.70 20.61 1.00
C LYS A 20 5.08 21.53 -0.07
N PRO A 21 5.92 22.22 -0.88
CA PRO A 21 5.48 22.89 -2.09
C PRO A 21 4.66 21.95 -2.99
N ALA A 22 3.65 22.47 -3.69
CA ALA A 22 2.70 21.68 -4.48
C ALA A 22 3.34 20.90 -5.65
N ASP A 23 4.56 21.26 -6.03
CA ASP A 23 5.39 20.63 -7.07
C ASP A 23 6.43 19.64 -6.50
N ALA A 24 6.50 19.49 -5.18
CA ALA A 24 7.40 18.53 -4.55
C ALA A 24 6.89 17.09 -4.75
N PRO A 25 7.80 16.12 -5.01
CA PRO A 25 7.43 14.73 -5.17
C PRO A 25 6.90 14.13 -3.87
N LEU A 26 5.82 13.34 -3.98
CA LEU A 26 5.23 12.66 -2.84
C LEU A 26 6.19 11.62 -2.25
N ALA A 27 6.36 11.60 -0.93
CA ALA A 27 7.22 10.61 -0.26
C ALA A 27 6.70 9.17 -0.40
N ALA A 28 5.38 8.98 -0.50
CA ALA A 28 4.75 7.72 -0.83
C ALA A 28 3.83 7.93 -2.04
N GLY A 29 4.25 7.44 -3.20
CA GLY A 29 3.42 7.48 -4.40
C GLY A 29 2.18 6.60 -4.22
N ILE A 30 1.07 6.98 -4.86
CA ILE A 30 -0.21 6.23 -4.84
C ILE A 30 0.01 4.75 -5.19
N ALA A 31 0.90 4.46 -6.15
CA ALA A 31 1.27 3.11 -6.54
C ALA A 31 1.82 2.26 -5.37
N SER A 32 2.60 2.86 -4.47
CA SER A 32 3.15 2.18 -3.29
C SER A 32 2.07 1.87 -2.25
N THR A 33 1.06 2.73 -2.10
CA THR A 33 -0.05 2.52 -1.16
C THR A 33 -1.04 1.47 -1.68
N VAL A 34 -1.24 1.40 -2.99
CA VAL A 34 -2.12 0.41 -3.62
C VAL A 34 -1.53 -1.01 -3.52
N HIS A 35 -0.21 -1.16 -3.52
CA HIS A 35 0.43 -2.48 -3.48
C HIS A 35 0.02 -3.32 -2.26
N SER A 36 -0.08 -2.70 -1.07
CA SER A 36 -0.57 -3.39 0.15
C SER A 36 -2.00 -3.91 0.01
N HIS A 37 -2.85 -3.21 -0.76
CA HIS A 37 -4.23 -3.63 -1.01
C HIS A 37 -4.28 -4.82 -1.97
N VAL A 38 -3.41 -4.85 -2.98
CA VAL A 38 -3.31 -5.98 -3.92
C VAL A 38 -2.96 -7.28 -3.18
N ILE A 39 -2.05 -7.22 -2.21
CA ILE A 39 -1.69 -8.38 -1.38
C ILE A 39 -2.90 -8.87 -0.58
N ALA A 40 -3.67 -7.96 0.02
CA ALA A 40 -4.88 -8.32 0.78
C ALA A 40 -5.92 -9.02 -0.11
N PHE A 41 -6.12 -8.54 -1.35
CA PHE A 41 -7.04 -9.17 -2.30
C PHE A 41 -6.55 -10.54 -2.80
N ALA A 42 -5.26 -10.67 -3.10
CA ALA A 42 -4.68 -11.95 -3.50
C ALA A 42 -4.77 -13.00 -2.37
N ALA A 43 -4.59 -12.58 -1.11
CA ALA A 43 -4.75 -13.44 0.06
C ALA A 43 -6.21 -13.92 0.23
N GLU A 44 -7.18 -13.04 -0.04
CA GLU A 44 -8.60 -13.42 0.01
C GLU A 44 -8.96 -14.39 -1.12
N GLU A 45 -8.45 -14.17 -2.34
CA GLU A 45 -8.63 -15.10 -3.46
C GLU A 45 -8.03 -16.49 -3.14
N ALA A 46 -6.85 -16.53 -2.52
CA ALA A 46 -6.24 -17.78 -2.06
C ALA A 46 -7.09 -18.48 -0.99
N ARG A 47 -7.65 -17.73 -0.04
CA ARG A 47 -8.52 -18.26 1.02
C ARG A 47 -9.80 -18.88 0.47
N VAL A 48 -10.44 -18.20 -0.50
CA VAL A 48 -11.70 -18.66 -1.11
C VAL A 48 -11.47 -19.83 -2.06
N SER A 49 -10.41 -19.78 -2.88
CA SER A 49 -10.12 -20.82 -3.87
C SER A 49 -9.40 -22.05 -3.31
N GLY A 50 -8.75 -21.93 -2.15
CA GLY A 50 -7.90 -22.96 -1.56
C GLY A 50 -6.60 -23.19 -2.36
N ARG A 51 -6.22 -22.27 -3.24
CA ARG A 51 -5.05 -22.38 -4.12
C ARG A 51 -3.97 -21.39 -3.74
N VAL A 52 -2.73 -21.72 -4.11
CA VAL A 52 -1.64 -20.75 -4.08
C VAL A 52 -1.88 -19.72 -5.19
N VAL A 53 -1.84 -18.44 -4.84
CA VAL A 53 -2.01 -17.30 -5.75
C VAL A 53 -0.68 -16.56 -5.85
N ASP A 54 -0.19 -16.36 -7.08
CA ASP A 54 0.92 -15.47 -7.37
C ASP A 54 0.44 -14.02 -7.42
N VAL A 55 1.02 -13.15 -6.59
CA VAL A 55 0.55 -11.77 -6.42
C VAL A 55 0.86 -10.91 -7.65
N GLU A 56 1.98 -11.15 -8.33
CA GLU A 56 2.35 -10.40 -9.53
C GLU A 56 1.42 -10.75 -10.70
N GLU A 57 1.10 -12.03 -10.86
CA GLU A 57 0.11 -12.51 -11.83
C GLU A 57 -1.30 -11.97 -11.51
N PHE A 58 -1.69 -12.00 -10.23
CA PHE A 58 -2.96 -11.45 -9.78
C PHE A 58 -3.06 -9.94 -10.10
N GLN A 59 -2.00 -9.17 -9.86
CA GLN A 59 -1.95 -7.76 -10.19
C GLN A 59 -2.11 -7.52 -11.70
N ARG A 60 -1.39 -8.26 -12.55
CA ARG A 60 -1.47 -8.12 -14.01
C ARG A 60 -2.86 -8.45 -14.57
N THR A 61 -3.53 -9.47 -14.02
CA THR A 61 -4.78 -10.01 -14.60
C THR A 61 -6.05 -9.37 -14.05
N LYS A 62 -6.02 -8.83 -12.83
CA LYS A 62 -7.23 -8.31 -12.15
C LYS A 62 -7.21 -6.80 -11.92
N VAL A 63 -6.04 -6.18 -11.77
CA VAL A 63 -5.94 -4.73 -11.53
C VAL A 63 -5.84 -3.93 -12.83
N ALA A 64 -5.24 -4.51 -13.88
CA ALA A 64 -5.14 -3.85 -15.20
C ALA A 64 -6.41 -3.98 -16.05
N SER A 65 -7.47 -4.63 -15.54
CA SER A 65 -8.71 -4.93 -16.27
C SER A 65 -9.96 -4.27 -15.65
N GLY A 66 -9.78 -3.37 -14.68
CA GLY A 66 -10.81 -2.47 -14.16
C GLY A 66 -10.56 -1.05 -14.61
#